data_AF-A0A3S0J635-F1
#
_entry.id   AF-A0A3S0J635-F1
#
_cell.length_a   1.000
_cell.length_b   1.000
_cell.length_c   1.000
_cell.angle_alpha   90.00
_cell.angle_beta   90.00
_cell.angle_gamma   90.00
#
_symmetry.space_group_name_H-M   'P 1'
#
loop_
_entity.id
_entity.type
_entity.pdbx_description
1 polymer ?
#
loop_
_entity_poly.entity_id
_entity_poly.type
_entity_poly.pdbx_seq_one_letter_code
_entity_poly.pdbx_strand_id
1 'polypeptide(L)' 'MTSTTSYPTLSPAFGRCPLPLRHRVLIALYALELGRQSRAEILAINDVTEADLQEFQADWLRMRRRGRVKA' A
#
# COMPACT_ATOMS: atom_id res chain seq x y z
N MET A 1 -48.83 -14.96 2.70
CA MET A 1 -48.35 -13.68 3.25
C MET A 1 -46.84 -13.64 3.07
N THR A 2 -46.36 -13.07 1.96
CA THR A 2 -44.92 -12.97 1.64
C THR A 2 -44.42 -11.60 2.08
N SER A 3 -43.82 -11.52 3.26
CA SER A 3 -43.17 -10.29 3.74
C SER A 3 -41.86 -10.09 2.99
N THR A 4 -41.90 -9.24 1.97
CA THR A 4 -40.71 -8.75 1.25
C THR A 4 -39.97 -7.79 2.16
N THR A 5 -38.99 -8.30 2.91
CA THR A 5 -38.01 -7.46 3.62
C THR A 5 -37.08 -6.84 2.58
N SER A 6 -37.39 -5.60 2.19
CA SER A 6 -36.54 -4.76 1.37
C SER A 6 -35.37 -4.28 2.22
N TYR A 7 -34.19 -4.86 2.04
CA TYR A 7 -32.98 -4.36 2.68
C TYR A 7 -32.53 -3.06 1.98
N PRO A 8 -32.17 -2.01 2.72
CA PRO A 8 -31.54 -0.85 2.11
C PRO A 8 -30.21 -1.31 1.51
N THR A 9 -30.02 -1.04 0.22
CA THR A 9 -28.75 -1.21 -0.47
C THR A 9 -27.70 -0.37 0.26
N LEU A 10 -26.99 -1.00 1.19
CA LEU A 10 -25.74 -0.47 1.72
C LEU A 10 -24.78 -0.43 0.55
N SER A 11 -24.75 0.71 -0.15
CA SER A 11 -23.67 1.04 -1.05
C SER A 11 -22.37 0.74 -0.31
N PRO A 12 -21.52 -0.16 -0.81
CA PRO A 12 -20.17 -0.30 -0.32
C PRO A 12 -19.39 0.91 -0.81
N ALA A 13 -19.67 2.09 -0.26
CA ALA A 13 -18.60 3.01 0.06
C ALA A 13 -17.83 2.36 1.23
N PHE A 14 -17.21 1.20 0.96
CA PHE A 14 -16.02 0.80 1.68
C PHE A 14 -15.04 1.90 1.33
N GLY A 15 -15.09 2.96 2.15
CA GLY A 15 -14.14 4.04 2.17
C GLY A 15 -12.79 3.38 2.15
N ARG A 16 -12.17 3.38 0.98
CA ARG A 16 -10.78 3.08 0.82
C ARG A 16 -10.11 4.21 1.57
N CYS A 17 -9.92 4.06 2.88
CA CYS A 17 -9.03 4.91 3.63
C CYS A 17 -7.72 4.80 2.86
N PRO A 18 -7.29 5.86 2.14
CA PRO A 18 -6.09 5.76 1.34
C PRO A 18 -4.98 5.40 2.32
N LEU A 19 -4.23 4.33 2.00
CA LEU A 19 -3.17 3.89 2.90
C LEU A 19 -2.28 5.10 3.22
N PRO A 20 -1.79 5.23 4.46
CA PRO A 20 -0.85 6.28 4.79
C PRO A 20 0.31 6.29 3.80
N LEU A 21 0.81 7.47 3.42
CA LEU A 21 1.93 7.62 2.47
C LEU A 21 3.07 6.65 2.79
N ARG A 22 3.47 6.58 4.06
CA ARG A 22 4.46 5.63 4.56
C ARG A 22 4.19 4.18 4.16
N HIS A 23 2.96 3.69 4.27
CA HIS A 23 2.62 2.33 3.85
C HIS A 23 2.75 2.13 2.34
N ARG A 24 2.28 3.10 1.55
CA ARG A 24 2.35 3.04 0.08
C ARG A 24 3.80 3.03 -0.40
N VAL A 25 4.64 3.85 0.23
CA VAL A 25 6.08 3.92 -0.05
C VAL A 25 6.78 2.60 0.30
N LEU A 26 6.43 1.98 1.43
CA LEU A 26 6.96 0.66 1.79
C LEU A 26 6.57 -0.43 0.80
N ILE A 27 5.31 -0.43 0.34
CA ILE A 27 4.84 -1.36 -0.69
C ILE A 27 5.59 -1.13 -2.00
N ALA A 28 5.77 0.13 -2.41
CA ALA A 28 6.55 0.48 -3.60
C ALA A 28 8.01 0.04 -3.49
N LEU A 29 8.68 0.26 -2.36
CA LEU A 29 10.07 -0.19 -2.14
C LEU A 29 10.20 -1.72 -2.20
N TYR A 30 9.23 -2.45 -1.66
CA TYR A 30 9.17 -3.91 -1.79
C TYR A 30 8.96 -4.36 -3.24
N ALA A 31 8.02 -3.72 -3.96
CA ALA A 31 7.75 -4.05 -5.36
C ALA A 31 8.96 -3.78 -6.26
N LEU A 32 9.73 -2.71 -5.97
CA LEU A 32 10.99 -2.41 -6.64
C LEU A 32 12.04 -3.50 -6.38
N GLU A 33 12.14 -3.99 -5.15
CA GLU A 33 13.07 -5.09 -4.80
C GLU A 33 12.70 -6.41 -5.48
N LEU A 34 11.39 -6.67 -5.68
CA LEU A 34 10.92 -7.86 -6.39
C LEU A 34 11.22 -7.83 -7.89
N GLY A 35 11.49 -6.65 -8.47
CA GLY A 35 11.88 -6.48 -9.88
C GLY A 35 10.84 -6.93 -10.90
N ARG A 36 9.58 -7.10 -10.48
CA ARG A 36 8.50 -7.66 -11.32
C ARG A 36 7.84 -6.63 -12.25
N GLN A 37 8.01 -5.36 -11.96
CA GLN A 37 7.39 -4.24 -12.68
C GLN A 37 8.40 -3.13 -12.89
N SER A 38 8.14 -2.26 -13.87
CA SER A 38 8.97 -1.09 -14.09
C SER A 38 8.82 -0.10 -12.93
N ARG A 39 9.89 0.65 -12.64
CA ARG A 39 9.90 1.63 -11.54
C ARG A 39 8.73 2.61 -11.67
N ALA A 40 8.55 3.20 -12.84
CA ALA A 40 7.50 4.18 -13.10
C ALA A 40 6.08 3.63 -12.85
N GLU A 41 5.81 2.38 -13.23
CA GLU A 41 4.51 1.74 -12.98
C GLU A 41 4.27 1.53 -11.48
N ILE A 42 5.29 1.10 -10.73
CA ILE A 42 5.18 0.89 -9.29
C ILE A 42 4.86 2.20 -8.57
N LEU A 43 5.54 3.29 -8.93
CA LEU A 43 5.27 4.62 -8.38
C LEU A 43 3.85 5.09 -8.71
N ALA A 44 3.39 4.91 -9.95
CA ALA A 44 2.05 5.31 -10.38
C ALA A 44 0.94 4.51 -9.69
N ILE A 45 1.08 3.19 -9.57
CA ILE A 45 0.09 2.31 -8.91
C ILE A 45 -0.01 2.65 -7.42
N ASN A 46 1.13 2.94 -6.79
CA ASN A 46 1.17 3.26 -5.37
C ASN A 46 0.95 4.75 -5.09
N ASP A 47 0.86 5.61 -6.12
CA ASP A 47 0.72 7.07 -6.01
C ASP A 47 1.74 7.66 -5.03
N VAL A 48 2.99 7.29 -5.27
CA VAL A 48 4.15 7.76 -4.53
C VAL A 48 5.10 8.41 -5.52
N THR A 49 5.85 9.40 -5.06
CA THR A 49 6.87 10.04 -5.87
C THR A 49 8.25 9.48 -5.54
N GLU A 50 9.21 9.79 -6.41
CA GLU A 50 10.61 9.44 -6.20
C GLU A 50 11.19 10.10 -4.94
N ALA A 51 10.71 11.30 -4.61
CA ALA A 51 11.08 12.02 -3.39
C ALA A 51 10.57 11.31 -2.14
N ASP A 52 9.33 10.82 -2.15
CA ASP A 52 8.77 10.04 -1.04
C ASP A 52 9.55 8.74 -0.82
N LEU A 53 9.95 8.07 -1.90
CA LEU A 53 10.81 6.89 -1.83
C LEU A 53 12.12 7.22 -1.11
N GLN A 54 12.78 8.32 -1.46
CA GLN A 54 14.04 8.73 -0.85
C GLN A 54 13.87 9.09 0.63
N GLU A 55 12.80 9.81 0.98
CA GLU A 55 12.51 10.21 2.36
C GLU A 55 12.37 9.00 3.29
N PHE A 56 11.61 7.98 2.86
CA PHE A 56 11.37 6.79 3.68
C PHE A 56 12.39 5.65 3.43
N GLN A 57 13.35 5.83 2.52
CA GLN A 57 14.34 4.79 2.19
C GLN A 57 15.21 4.42 3.39
N ALA A 58 15.65 5.42 4.17
CA ALA A 58 16.46 5.20 5.36
C ALA A 58 15.68 4.42 6.44
N ASP A 59 14.40 4.75 6.63
CA ASP A 59 13.49 4.06 7.53
C ASP A 59 13.23 2.62 7.08
N TRP A 60 13.01 2.43 5.78
CA TRP A 60 12.86 1.12 5.17
C TRP A 60 14.07 0.21 5.41
N LEU A 61 15.28 0.73 5.15
CA LEU A 61 16.54 0.02 5.42
C LEU A 61 16.71 -0.28 6.92
N ARG A 62 16.29 0.62 7.80
CA ARG A 62 16.31 0.41 9.25
C ARG A 62 15.36 -0.70 9.68
N MET A 63 14.16 -0.77 9.12
CA MET A 63 13.21 -1.86 9.39
C MET A 63 13.72 -3.20 8.88
N ARG A 64 14.30 -3.26 7.67
CA ARG A 64 14.92 -4.49 7.14
C ARG A 64 16.05 -5.01 8.01
N ARG A 65 16.90 -4.12 8.53
CA ARG A 65 17.98 -4.51 9.47
C ARG A 65 17.44 -5.15 10.75
N ARG A 66 16.28 -4.69 11.23
CA ARG A 66 15.60 -5.28 12.41
C ARG A 66 14.87 -6.58 12.08
N GLY A 67 14.26 -6.67 10.89
CA GLY A 67 13.57 -7.88 10.42
C GLY A 67 14.50 -9.02 10.01
N ARG A 68 15.79 -8.75 9.75
CA ARG A 68 16.83 -9.78 9.52
C ARG A 68 17.36 -10.45 10.79
N VAL A 69 16.89 -10.05 11.97
CA VAL A 69 17.20 -10.74 13.25
C VAL A 69 16.11 -11.76 13.57
N LYS A 70 16.07 -12.84 12.79
CA LYS A 70 15.56 -14.19 13.13
C LYS A 70 16.24 -15.13 12.12
N ALA A 71 17.04 -16.14 12.48
CA ALA A 71 17.27 -16.86 13.73
C ALA A 71 18.76 -17.17 13.90
#